data_AF-A0A7Y6PJY6-F1
#
_entry.id   AF-A0A7Y6PJY6-F1
#
_cell.length_a   1.000
_cell.length_b   1.000
_cell.length_c   1.000
_cell.angle_alpha   90.00
_cell.angle_beta   90.00
_cell.angle_gamma   90.00
#
_symmetry.space_group_name_H-M   'P 1'
#
loop_
_entity.id
_entity.type
_entity.pdbx_description
1 polymer ?
#
loop_
_entity_poly.entity_id
_entity_poly.type
_entity_poly.pdbx_seq_one_letter_code
_entity_poly.pdbx_strand_id
1 'polypeptide(L)'
;MRLVVVLGILIAAAGSADADCAIPQWVGTATGTKVPLRGTLFVHDESLGWNEDAPPELDVGWSGTVFTQITRVERAVARIDYVGSEGSEISFKNRYGDETYTYKLDADWVAPTKKPRVLQYWHHVFEWTCSSSDELMIQLDQPTAAVRARWTINGHTVEYVEAARTDGTKAVVSFGKTNCGGASIPPEQLADGGEIELYAIRLDGSEVRIPNMPRRVTTSEMPAREDNFEDAFTIVTQKKSAHVDRAPASKWVGAAVLALLALGGVLGMRLRVRAPTDV
;
A
#
# COMPACT_ATOMS: atom_id res chain seq x y z
N MET A 1 46.74 -15.47 -58.26
CA MET A 1 46.06 -15.38 -56.95
C MET A 1 44.65 -14.83 -57.18
N ARG A 2 43.61 -15.66 -57.02
CA ARG A 2 42.21 -15.23 -57.07
C ARG A 2 41.69 -15.23 -55.63
N LEU A 3 41.37 -14.05 -55.11
CA LEU A 3 40.75 -13.90 -53.80
C LEU A 3 39.24 -14.05 -53.97
N VAL A 4 38.66 -15.11 -53.41
CA VAL A 4 37.21 -15.31 -53.35
C VAL A 4 36.72 -14.68 -52.05
N VAL A 5 35.95 -13.60 -52.15
CA VAL A 5 35.25 -13.01 -51.00
C VAL A 5 33.89 -13.67 -50.93
N VAL A 6 33.70 -14.56 -49.95
CA VAL A 6 32.40 -15.15 -49.63
C VAL A 6 31.67 -14.15 -48.73
N LEU A 7 30.67 -13.47 -49.29
CA LEU A 7 29.77 -12.59 -48.54
C LEU A 7 28.71 -13.47 -47.86
N GLY A 8 28.89 -13.73 -46.56
CA GLY A 8 27.88 -14.41 -45.74
C GLY A 8 26.72 -13.44 -45.44
N ILE A 9 25.54 -13.74 -45.97
CA ILE A 9 24.30 -13.05 -45.60
C ILE A 9 23.88 -13.58 -44.23
N LEU A 10 24.13 -12.79 -43.18
CA LEU A 10 23.51 -12.96 -41.87
C LEU A 10 22.07 -12.42 -41.98
N ILE A 11 21.11 -13.32 -42.17
CA ILE A 11 19.70 -13.00 -41.96
C ILE A 11 19.52 -12.92 -40.44
N ALA A 12 19.54 -11.70 -39.90
CA ALA A 12 19.02 -11.44 -38.57
C ALA A 12 17.51 -11.72 -38.64
N ALA A 13 17.10 -12.90 -38.18
CA ALA A 13 15.71 -13.12 -37.80
C ALA A 13 15.43 -12.17 -36.65
N ALA A 14 14.84 -11.00 -36.97
CA ALA A 14 14.10 -10.22 -36.00
C ALA A 14 12.93 -11.10 -35.57
N GLY A 15 13.16 -11.94 -34.57
CA GLY A 15 12.05 -12.44 -33.78
C GLY A 15 11.36 -11.20 -33.25
N SER A 16 10.14 -10.95 -33.69
CA SER A 16 9.22 -10.13 -32.93
C SER A 16 9.13 -10.82 -31.58
N ALA A 17 9.87 -10.31 -30.60
CA ALA A 17 9.46 -10.44 -29.22
C ALA A 17 8.15 -9.66 -29.17
N ASP A 18 7.05 -10.34 -29.48
CA ASP A 18 5.73 -9.85 -29.17
C ASP A 18 5.76 -9.68 -27.66
N ALA A 19 5.89 -8.42 -27.24
CA ALA A 19 5.83 -8.07 -25.84
C ALA A 19 4.39 -8.39 -25.42
N ASP A 20 4.20 -9.56 -24.83
CA ASP A 20 2.94 -9.90 -24.19
C ASP A 20 2.72 -8.87 -23.08
N CYS A 21 1.91 -7.86 -23.36
CA CYS A 21 1.28 -7.03 -22.36
C CYS A 21 0.33 -7.95 -21.58
N ALA A 22 0.85 -8.69 -20.62
CA ALA A 22 0.02 -9.46 -19.70
C ALA A 22 -0.81 -8.46 -18.90
N ILE A 23 -2.12 -8.40 -19.17
CA ILE A 23 -3.05 -7.51 -18.49
C ILE A 23 -3.24 -8.05 -17.07
N PRO A 24 -2.80 -7.33 -16.04
CA PRO A 24 -2.91 -7.77 -14.65
C PRO A 24 -4.36 -7.96 -14.23
N GLN A 25 -4.64 -9.10 -13.63
CA GLN A 25 -5.96 -9.49 -13.19
C GLN A 25 -5.85 -10.43 -11.99
N TRP A 26 -6.69 -10.22 -10.98
CA TRP A 26 -6.78 -11.09 -9.80
C TRP A 26 -8.14 -10.91 -9.10
N VAL A 27 -8.48 -11.86 -8.24
CA VAL A 27 -9.68 -11.80 -7.41
C VAL A 27 -9.27 -11.57 -5.96
N GLY A 28 -10.15 -10.88 -5.24
CA GLY A 28 -10.08 -10.47 -3.84
C GLY A 28 -9.90 -11.58 -2.80
N THR A 29 -9.65 -12.82 -3.20
CA THR A 29 -9.51 -13.96 -2.29
C THR A 29 -8.92 -15.16 -3.05
N ALA A 30 -8.35 -16.12 -2.31
CA ALA A 30 -7.78 -17.32 -2.91
C ALA A 30 -8.85 -18.21 -3.55
N THR A 31 -8.52 -18.78 -4.71
CA THR A 31 -9.32 -19.87 -5.30
C THR A 31 -9.47 -21.03 -4.31
N GLY A 32 -10.63 -21.69 -4.32
CA GLY A 32 -11.00 -22.74 -3.37
C GLY A 32 -11.43 -22.23 -1.98
N THR A 33 -11.38 -20.92 -1.74
CA THR A 33 -11.89 -20.35 -0.47
C THR A 33 -13.39 -20.56 -0.35
N LYS A 34 -13.82 -20.99 0.84
CA LYS A 34 -15.24 -21.00 1.23
C LYS A 34 -15.72 -19.57 1.44
N VAL A 35 -16.87 -19.23 0.90
CA VAL A 35 -17.46 -17.89 0.96
C VAL A 35 -18.87 -17.96 1.55
N PRO A 36 -19.38 -16.89 2.19
CA PRO A 36 -20.73 -16.93 2.78
C PRO A 36 -21.79 -17.11 1.70
N LEU A 37 -22.99 -17.58 2.06
CA LEU A 37 -24.12 -17.72 1.12
C LEU A 37 -24.56 -16.39 0.49
N ARG A 38 -24.32 -15.28 1.18
CA ARG A 38 -24.52 -13.91 0.69
C ARG A 38 -23.27 -13.12 0.99
N GLY A 39 -22.74 -12.47 -0.03
CA GLY A 39 -21.49 -11.75 0.12
C GLY A 39 -21.11 -10.94 -1.09
N THR A 40 -19.84 -10.56 -1.11
CA THR A 40 -19.27 -9.73 -2.14
C THR A 40 -17.84 -10.20 -2.44
N LEU A 41 -17.56 -10.40 -3.73
CA LEU A 41 -16.21 -10.59 -4.26
C LEU A 41 -15.77 -9.32 -4.99
N PHE A 42 -14.46 -9.10 -5.05
CA PHE A 42 -13.87 -8.01 -5.83
C PHE A 42 -12.89 -8.59 -6.83
N VAL A 43 -12.88 -8.03 -8.02
CA VAL A 43 -11.99 -8.42 -9.10
C VAL A 43 -11.24 -7.19 -9.53
N HIS A 44 -9.91 -7.26 -9.53
CA HIS A 44 -9.09 -6.32 -10.25
C HIS A 44 -8.88 -6.88 -11.65
N ASP A 45 -9.16 -6.05 -12.66
CA ASP A 45 -8.95 -6.36 -14.07
C ASP A 45 -8.69 -5.05 -14.80
N GLU A 46 -7.45 -4.85 -15.25
CA GLU A 46 -7.04 -3.61 -15.91
C GLU A 46 -7.74 -3.38 -17.26
N SER A 47 -8.28 -4.43 -17.89
CA SER A 47 -9.01 -4.28 -19.16
C SER A 47 -10.35 -3.56 -18.97
N LEU A 48 -10.91 -3.57 -17.74
CA LEU A 48 -12.09 -2.78 -17.42
C LEU A 48 -11.84 -1.28 -17.66
N GLY A 49 -10.63 -0.80 -17.38
CA GLY A 49 -10.26 0.61 -17.51
C GLY A 49 -10.16 1.13 -18.95
N TRP A 50 -10.37 0.30 -19.97
CA TRP A 50 -10.30 0.71 -21.37
C TRP A 50 -11.62 1.24 -21.91
N ASN A 51 -12.74 0.84 -21.30
CA ASN A 51 -14.07 1.32 -21.67
C ASN A 51 -14.88 1.56 -20.40
N GLU A 52 -14.72 2.75 -19.81
CA GLU A 52 -15.36 3.12 -18.53
C GLU A 52 -16.88 3.27 -18.64
N ASP A 53 -17.38 3.59 -19.82
CA ASP A 53 -18.81 3.79 -20.09
C ASP A 53 -19.59 2.47 -20.24
N ALA A 54 -18.89 1.35 -20.47
CA ALA A 54 -19.51 0.04 -20.57
C ALA A 54 -19.66 -0.64 -19.19
N PRO A 55 -20.73 -1.43 -18.99
CA PRO A 55 -20.81 -2.35 -17.86
C PRO A 55 -19.56 -3.27 -17.80
N PRO A 56 -19.09 -3.64 -16.60
CA PRO A 56 -17.94 -4.53 -16.48
C PRO A 56 -18.25 -5.91 -17.07
N GLU A 57 -17.51 -6.30 -18.11
CA GLU A 57 -17.59 -7.62 -18.73
C GLU A 57 -16.64 -8.58 -18.02
N LEU A 58 -17.17 -9.35 -17.07
CA LEU A 58 -16.44 -10.42 -16.40
C LEU A 58 -16.98 -11.78 -16.86
N ASP A 59 -16.10 -12.73 -17.15
CA ASP A 59 -16.47 -14.12 -17.41
C ASP A 59 -16.71 -14.82 -16.07
N VAL A 60 -17.96 -14.76 -15.60
CA VAL A 60 -18.38 -15.37 -14.35
C VAL A 60 -19.39 -16.49 -14.62
N GLY A 61 -19.01 -17.70 -14.20
CA GLY A 61 -19.85 -18.90 -14.23
C GLY A 61 -20.37 -19.25 -12.83
N TRP A 62 -21.42 -20.06 -12.80
CA TRP A 62 -22.06 -20.51 -11.57
C TRP A 62 -22.49 -21.96 -11.69
N SER A 63 -22.43 -22.70 -10.58
CA SER A 63 -23.09 -23.98 -10.43
C SER A 63 -24.10 -23.90 -9.28
N GLY A 64 -25.28 -24.49 -9.48
CA GLY A 64 -26.39 -24.41 -8.52
C GLY A 64 -27.24 -23.14 -8.66
N THR A 65 -27.94 -22.76 -7.58
CA THR A 65 -28.78 -21.55 -7.56
C THR A 65 -27.96 -20.39 -6.99
N VAL A 66 -27.59 -19.46 -7.88
CA VAL A 66 -26.84 -18.24 -7.54
C VAL A 66 -27.46 -17.07 -8.31
N PHE A 67 -27.71 -15.97 -7.61
CA PHE A 67 -27.97 -14.66 -8.17
C PHE A 67 -26.74 -13.79 -8.00
N THR A 68 -26.36 -13.04 -9.04
CA THR A 68 -25.23 -12.12 -9.00
C THR A 68 -25.55 -10.78 -9.63
N GLN A 69 -24.89 -9.74 -9.11
CA GLN A 69 -24.87 -8.41 -9.67
C GLN A 69 -23.42 -7.94 -9.75
N ILE A 70 -22.98 -7.57 -10.95
CA ILE A 70 -21.63 -7.08 -11.19
C ILE A 70 -21.70 -5.56 -11.36
N THR A 71 -20.93 -4.83 -10.55
CA THR A 71 -20.89 -3.37 -10.55
C THR A 71 -19.45 -2.91 -10.60
N ARG A 72 -19.13 -1.94 -11.46
CA ARG A 72 -17.82 -1.29 -11.44
C ARG A 72 -17.75 -0.37 -10.23
N VAL A 73 -16.70 -0.50 -9.41
CA VAL A 73 -16.50 0.34 -8.22
C VAL A 73 -15.27 1.22 -8.34
N GLU A 74 -14.29 0.82 -9.14
CA GLU A 74 -13.20 1.65 -9.61
C GLU A 74 -12.93 1.36 -11.08
N ARG A 75 -12.09 2.20 -11.71
CA ARG A 75 -11.70 2.04 -13.12
C ARG A 75 -11.29 0.61 -13.49
N ALA A 76 -10.47 -0.02 -12.66
CA ALA A 76 -9.97 -1.40 -12.84
C ALA A 76 -10.57 -2.40 -11.83
N VAL A 77 -11.55 -2.01 -11.01
CA VAL A 77 -12.11 -2.89 -9.97
C VAL A 77 -13.61 -3.05 -10.13
N ALA A 78 -14.04 -4.30 -10.25
CA ALA A 78 -15.43 -4.70 -10.26
C ALA A 78 -15.79 -5.42 -8.96
N ARG A 79 -17.01 -5.17 -8.50
CA ARG A 79 -17.66 -5.80 -7.35
C ARG A 79 -18.70 -6.79 -7.84
N ILE A 80 -18.65 -8.01 -7.34
CA ILE A 80 -19.62 -9.08 -7.61
C ILE A 80 -20.39 -9.32 -6.33
N ASP A 81 -21.58 -8.75 -6.22
CA ASP A 81 -22.52 -9.04 -5.15
C ASP A 81 -23.26 -10.33 -5.48
N TYR A 82 -23.42 -11.23 -4.52
CA TYR A 82 -24.03 -12.52 -4.79
C TYR A 82 -24.90 -13.03 -3.64
N VAL A 83 -25.86 -13.88 -4.00
CA VAL A 83 -26.72 -14.65 -3.09
C VAL A 83 -26.90 -16.03 -3.69
N GLY A 84 -26.65 -17.09 -2.92
CA GLY A 84 -26.85 -18.46 -3.38
C GLY A 84 -27.17 -19.45 -2.25
N SER A 85 -27.36 -20.70 -2.63
CA SER A 85 -27.59 -21.82 -1.71
C SER A 85 -26.30 -22.53 -1.28
N GLU A 86 -26.37 -23.25 -0.16
CA GLU A 86 -25.29 -24.13 0.32
C GLU A 86 -24.81 -25.07 -0.79
N GLY A 87 -23.49 -25.18 -0.94
CA GLY A 87 -22.87 -26.08 -1.91
C GLY A 87 -22.87 -25.58 -3.36
N SER A 88 -23.51 -24.45 -3.67
CA SER A 88 -23.34 -23.76 -4.95
C SER A 88 -21.91 -23.25 -5.12
N GLU A 89 -21.49 -23.03 -6.37
CA GLU A 89 -20.17 -22.49 -6.67
C GLU A 89 -20.24 -21.27 -7.59
N ILE A 90 -19.33 -20.33 -7.37
CA ILE A 90 -19.07 -19.19 -8.26
C ILE A 90 -17.70 -19.42 -8.86
N SER A 91 -17.59 -19.36 -10.18
CA SER A 91 -16.33 -19.45 -10.90
C SER A 91 -16.07 -18.18 -11.68
N PHE A 92 -14.85 -17.68 -11.67
CA PHE A 92 -14.41 -16.55 -12.47
C PHE A 92 -13.24 -16.98 -13.35
N LYS A 93 -13.31 -16.69 -14.64
CA LYS A 93 -12.24 -16.98 -15.57
C LYS A 93 -11.52 -15.70 -15.97
N ASN A 94 -10.18 -15.74 -15.93
CA ASN A 94 -9.40 -14.66 -16.48
C ASN A 94 -9.60 -14.60 -18.01
N ARG A 95 -9.93 -13.42 -18.55
CA ARG A 95 -10.18 -13.25 -19.99
C ARG A 95 -8.94 -13.53 -20.83
N TYR A 96 -7.76 -13.24 -20.28
CA TYR A 96 -6.46 -13.33 -20.94
C TYR A 96 -5.55 -14.41 -20.32
N GLY A 97 -6.03 -15.14 -19.31
CA GLY A 97 -5.28 -16.19 -18.63
C GLY A 97 -6.03 -17.53 -18.64
N ASP A 98 -5.30 -18.60 -18.37
CA ASP A 98 -5.87 -19.94 -18.23
C ASP A 98 -6.40 -20.23 -16.82
N GLU A 99 -6.21 -19.29 -15.88
CA GLU A 99 -6.65 -19.44 -14.50
C GLU A 99 -8.16 -19.29 -14.35
N THR A 100 -8.76 -20.27 -13.68
CA THR A 100 -10.14 -20.22 -13.20
C THR A 100 -10.13 -20.18 -11.68
N TYR A 101 -10.79 -19.17 -11.12
CA TYR A 101 -10.96 -18.97 -9.70
C TYR A 101 -12.33 -19.51 -9.29
N THR A 102 -12.39 -20.46 -8.37
CA THR A 102 -13.65 -21.09 -7.95
C THR A 102 -13.88 -20.91 -6.46
N TYR A 103 -15.11 -20.61 -6.07
CA TYR A 103 -15.52 -20.34 -4.70
C TYR A 103 -16.75 -21.16 -4.36
N LYS A 104 -16.69 -21.87 -3.22
CA LYS A 104 -17.81 -22.66 -2.74
C LYS A 104 -18.59 -21.89 -1.69
N LEU A 105 -19.90 -21.80 -1.87
CA LEU A 105 -20.81 -21.18 -0.91
C LEU A 105 -21.04 -22.12 0.27
N ASP A 106 -20.82 -21.58 1.47
CA ASP A 106 -20.85 -22.33 2.73
C ASP A 106 -21.65 -21.57 3.81
N ALA A 107 -22.67 -22.22 4.36
CA ALA A 107 -23.58 -21.74 5.39
C ALA A 107 -22.90 -21.63 6.76
N ASP A 108 -21.85 -22.41 6.99
CA ASP A 108 -21.02 -22.37 8.19
C ASP A 108 -19.86 -21.38 8.06
N TRP A 109 -19.78 -20.61 6.96
CA TRP A 109 -18.81 -19.53 6.86
C TRP A 109 -19.07 -18.48 7.93
N VAL A 110 -18.02 -18.12 8.66
CA VAL A 110 -18.06 -17.09 9.71
C VAL A 110 -16.95 -16.08 9.47
N ALA A 111 -17.31 -14.80 9.50
CA ALA A 111 -16.34 -13.72 9.40
C ALA A 111 -15.35 -13.75 10.59
N PRO A 112 -14.06 -13.43 10.38
CA PRO A 112 -13.09 -13.33 11.47
C PRO A 112 -13.58 -12.37 12.57
N THR A 113 -13.53 -12.79 13.84
CA THR A 113 -14.00 -11.94 14.95
C THR A 113 -13.02 -10.82 15.29
N LYS A 114 -11.74 -11.03 15.01
CA LYS A 114 -10.69 -10.02 15.21
C LYS A 114 -10.74 -8.98 14.10
N LYS A 115 -10.35 -7.74 14.44
CA LYS A 115 -10.13 -6.70 13.45
C LYS A 115 -8.86 -7.04 12.65
N PRO A 116 -8.86 -6.85 11.32
CA PRO A 116 -7.64 -6.97 10.52
C PRO A 116 -6.57 -6.02 11.04
N ARG A 117 -5.31 -6.45 10.94
CA ARG A 117 -4.14 -5.64 11.27
C ARG A 117 -3.20 -5.60 10.08
N VAL A 118 -2.54 -4.47 9.90
CA VAL A 118 -1.43 -4.39 8.96
C VAL A 118 -0.22 -5.13 9.55
N LEU A 119 0.37 -6.01 8.74
CA LEU A 119 1.62 -6.69 9.05
C LEU A 119 2.83 -5.89 8.58
N GLN A 120 2.74 -5.38 7.35
CA GLN A 120 3.82 -4.64 6.72
C GLN A 120 3.29 -3.71 5.64
N TYR A 121 4.05 -2.65 5.42
CA TYR A 121 3.94 -1.74 4.30
C TYR A 121 5.25 -1.78 3.53
N TRP A 122 5.20 -1.66 2.21
CA TRP A 122 6.42 -1.44 1.42
C TRP A 122 6.11 -0.60 0.20
N HIS A 123 7.12 0.10 -0.30
CA HIS A 123 7.06 0.75 -1.60
C HIS A 123 7.53 -0.25 -2.65
N HIS A 124 6.73 -0.45 -3.68
CA HIS A 124 7.10 -1.25 -4.83
C HIS A 124 7.20 -0.31 -6.03
N VAL A 125 8.41 -0.22 -6.59
CA VAL A 125 8.66 0.43 -7.87
C VAL A 125 8.65 -0.66 -8.92
N PHE A 126 7.77 -0.51 -9.91
CA PHE A 126 7.66 -1.44 -11.01
C PHE A 126 7.81 -0.70 -12.33
N GLU A 127 8.52 -1.32 -13.28
CA GLU A 127 8.67 -0.82 -14.65
C GLU A 127 8.49 -2.01 -15.61
N TRP A 128 7.57 -1.88 -16.56
CA TRP A 128 7.26 -2.91 -17.53
C TRP A 128 6.82 -2.29 -18.85
N THR A 129 7.58 -2.55 -19.92
CA THR A 129 7.39 -2.15 -21.34
C THR A 129 6.84 -0.73 -21.60
N CYS A 130 5.58 -0.45 -21.22
CA CYS A 130 4.88 0.82 -21.41
C CYS A 130 4.26 1.38 -20.11
N SER A 131 4.60 0.84 -18.94
CA SER A 131 4.02 1.18 -17.64
C SER A 131 5.14 1.28 -16.61
N SER A 132 5.06 2.31 -15.77
CA SER A 132 5.81 2.38 -14.53
C SER A 132 4.85 2.71 -13.39
N SER A 133 5.15 2.22 -12.20
CA SER A 133 4.35 2.50 -11.02
C SER A 133 5.18 2.70 -9.76
N ASP A 134 4.68 3.63 -8.95
CA ASP A 134 4.98 3.76 -7.54
C ASP A 134 3.78 3.24 -6.75
N GLU A 135 3.98 2.14 -6.05
CA GLU A 135 2.91 1.41 -5.37
C GLU A 135 3.16 1.37 -3.86
N LEU A 136 2.21 1.85 -3.08
CA LEU A 136 2.07 1.55 -1.66
C LEU A 136 1.45 0.16 -1.53
N MET A 137 2.27 -0.78 -1.11
CA MET A 137 1.87 -2.14 -0.85
C MET A 137 1.57 -2.33 0.63
N ILE A 138 0.45 -3.00 0.93
CA ILE A 138 -0.03 -3.20 2.29
C ILE A 138 -0.43 -4.65 2.47
N GLN A 139 0.19 -5.33 3.43
CA GLN A 139 -0.16 -6.71 3.77
C GLN A 139 -0.97 -6.75 5.07
N LEU A 140 -2.10 -7.46 5.05
CA LEU A 140 -2.99 -7.68 6.17
C LEU A 140 -2.85 -9.11 6.71
N ASP A 141 -3.06 -9.27 8.02
CA ASP A 141 -2.93 -10.55 8.73
C ASP A 141 -4.07 -11.55 8.52
N GLN A 142 -5.06 -11.21 7.70
CA GLN A 142 -6.23 -12.04 7.45
C GLN A 142 -6.75 -11.90 6.01
N PRO A 143 -7.44 -12.92 5.49
CA PRO A 143 -8.11 -12.84 4.21
C PRO A 143 -9.14 -11.70 4.23
N THR A 144 -9.18 -10.95 3.14
CA THR A 144 -10.00 -9.74 2.97
C THR A 144 -10.37 -9.69 1.49
N ALA A 145 -11.61 -9.35 1.14
CA ALA A 145 -12.08 -9.29 -0.24
C ALA A 145 -11.46 -8.09 -0.99
N ALA A 146 -11.47 -6.93 -0.35
CA ALA A 146 -10.92 -5.70 -0.89
C ALA A 146 -10.56 -4.75 0.26
N VAL A 147 -9.84 -3.68 -0.05
CA VAL A 147 -9.59 -2.60 0.88
C VAL A 147 -10.10 -1.29 0.29
N ARG A 148 -10.91 -0.58 1.06
CA ARG A 148 -11.24 0.83 0.80
C ARG A 148 -10.22 1.71 1.51
N ALA A 149 -9.53 2.54 0.75
CA ALA A 149 -8.67 3.60 1.24
C ALA A 149 -9.41 4.93 1.19
N ARG A 150 -9.42 5.67 2.30
CA ARG A 150 -9.77 7.09 2.33
C ARG A 150 -8.48 7.89 2.38
N TRP A 151 -8.21 8.62 1.33
CA TRP A 151 -7.01 9.44 1.19
C TRP A 151 -7.37 10.91 1.36
N THR A 152 -6.78 11.58 2.35
CA THR A 152 -7.01 13.00 2.61
C THR A 152 -5.77 13.82 2.28
N ILE A 153 -5.88 14.69 1.28
CA ILE A 153 -4.82 15.58 0.82
C ILE A 153 -5.35 17.02 0.70
N ASN A 154 -4.60 17.99 1.22
CA ASN A 154 -4.99 19.41 1.22
C ASN A 154 -6.41 19.69 1.75
N GLY A 155 -6.88 18.89 2.72
CA GLY A 155 -8.22 19.02 3.31
C GLY A 155 -9.35 18.38 2.50
N HIS A 156 -9.05 17.71 1.40
CA HIS A 156 -10.01 16.96 0.57
C HIS A 156 -9.80 15.47 0.74
N THR A 157 -10.90 14.73 0.96
CA THR A 157 -10.88 13.27 1.07
C THR A 157 -11.42 12.63 -0.20
N VAL A 158 -10.68 11.69 -0.77
CA VAL A 158 -11.08 10.83 -1.88
C VAL A 158 -11.08 9.39 -1.39
N GLU A 159 -12.02 8.58 -1.89
CA GLU A 159 -12.07 7.15 -1.60
C GLU A 159 -11.58 6.35 -2.81
N TYR A 160 -10.88 5.25 -2.53
CA TYR A 160 -10.38 4.31 -3.51
C TYR A 160 -10.65 2.88 -3.03
N VAL A 161 -11.04 1.98 -3.92
CA VAL A 161 -11.24 0.55 -3.58
C VAL A 161 -10.29 -0.33 -4.39
N GLU A 162 -9.54 -1.20 -3.72
CA GLU A 162 -8.64 -2.15 -4.38
C GLU A 162 -8.96 -3.61 -3.99
N ALA A 163 -8.99 -4.51 -4.96
CA ALA A 163 -9.18 -5.94 -4.68
C ALA A 163 -7.91 -6.52 -4.04
N ALA A 164 -8.07 -7.31 -2.99
CA ALA A 164 -6.92 -7.88 -2.29
C ALA A 164 -6.36 -9.11 -3.01
N ARG A 165 -5.06 -9.09 -3.33
CA ARG A 165 -4.33 -10.29 -3.72
C ARG A 165 -4.15 -11.19 -2.50
N THR A 166 -4.20 -12.50 -2.71
CA THR A 166 -3.95 -13.45 -1.62
C THR A 166 -2.48 -13.85 -1.57
N ASP A 167 -1.91 -13.81 -0.38
CA ASP A 167 -0.57 -14.32 -0.07
C ASP A 167 -0.68 -15.35 1.08
N GLY A 168 -0.93 -16.61 0.71
CA GLY A 168 -1.28 -17.66 1.67
C GLY A 168 -2.57 -17.35 2.43
N THR A 169 -2.47 -17.12 3.74
CA THR A 169 -3.61 -16.71 4.59
C THR A 169 -3.72 -15.20 4.76
N LYS A 170 -2.83 -14.43 4.12
CA LYS A 170 -2.76 -12.97 4.21
C LYS A 170 -3.37 -12.34 2.97
N ALA A 171 -3.70 -11.06 3.09
CA ALA A 171 -4.16 -10.24 1.98
C ALA A 171 -3.12 -9.16 1.67
N VAL A 172 -2.91 -8.86 0.40
CA VAL A 172 -2.03 -7.79 -0.08
C VAL A 172 -2.81 -6.87 -0.99
N VAL A 173 -2.76 -5.57 -0.74
CA VAL A 173 -3.32 -4.53 -1.62
C VAL A 173 -2.25 -3.57 -2.08
N SER A 174 -2.45 -3.01 -3.27
CA SER A 174 -1.55 -2.08 -3.94
C SER A 174 -2.30 -0.78 -4.22
N PHE A 175 -1.89 0.30 -3.58
CA PHE A 175 -2.39 1.64 -3.88
C PHE A 175 -1.32 2.43 -4.60
N GLY A 176 -1.66 3.02 -5.74
CA GLY A 176 -0.63 3.51 -6.67
C GLY A 176 -0.39 2.50 -7.76
N LYS A 177 -0.50 2.98 -9.00
CA LYS A 177 -0.11 2.31 -10.24
C LYS A 177 -0.35 3.26 -11.42
N THR A 178 0.50 3.29 -12.45
CA THR A 178 0.13 3.91 -13.74
C THR A 178 0.36 2.89 -14.84
N ASN A 179 -0.69 2.16 -15.18
CA ASN A 179 -0.71 1.23 -16.31
C ASN A 179 -1.67 1.75 -17.39
N CYS A 180 -1.86 0.96 -18.45
CA CYS A 180 -2.83 1.25 -19.50
C CYS A 180 -4.28 1.36 -18.98
N GLY A 181 -4.56 0.82 -17.80
CA GLY A 181 -5.83 0.84 -17.08
C GLY A 181 -5.97 1.93 -16.00
N GLY A 182 -5.01 2.85 -15.83
CA GLY A 182 -5.08 3.98 -14.88
C GLY A 182 -4.54 3.69 -13.47
N ALA A 183 -4.79 4.62 -12.54
CA ALA A 183 -4.26 4.58 -11.16
C ALA A 183 -5.35 4.35 -10.12
N SER A 184 -5.03 3.56 -9.07
CA SER A 184 -5.86 3.48 -7.86
C SER A 184 -5.72 4.76 -7.05
N ILE A 185 -4.55 5.06 -6.49
CA ILE A 185 -4.19 6.43 -6.05
C ILE A 185 -3.20 7.00 -7.07
N PRO A 186 -3.39 8.21 -7.61
CA PRO A 186 -2.42 8.76 -8.55
C PRO A 186 -1.02 8.87 -7.92
N PRO A 187 0.06 8.48 -8.62
CA PRO A 187 1.41 8.47 -8.04
C PRO A 187 1.87 9.82 -7.49
N GLU A 188 1.46 10.92 -8.11
CA GLU A 188 1.75 12.27 -7.63
C GLU A 188 1.13 12.55 -6.26
N GLN A 189 -0.06 12.01 -5.99
CA GLN A 189 -0.70 12.15 -4.67
C GLN A 189 0.02 11.30 -3.61
N LEU A 190 0.52 10.12 -4.00
CA LEU A 190 1.34 9.28 -3.11
C LEU A 190 2.67 9.95 -2.77
N ALA A 191 3.29 10.61 -3.74
CA ALA A 191 4.53 11.36 -3.56
C ALA A 191 4.33 12.57 -2.61
N ASP A 192 3.30 13.38 -2.84
CA ASP A 192 2.97 14.54 -1.98
C ASP A 192 2.62 14.13 -0.53
N GLY A 193 2.05 12.94 -0.41
CA GLY A 193 1.65 12.32 0.83
C GLY A 193 0.38 12.92 1.43
N GLY A 194 -0.35 12.09 2.18
CA GLY A 194 -1.66 12.42 2.73
C GLY A 194 -1.99 11.59 3.96
N GLU A 195 -3.11 11.92 4.61
CA GLU A 195 -3.64 11.08 5.68
C GLU A 195 -4.42 9.91 5.07
N ILE A 196 -4.20 8.69 5.58
CA ILE A 196 -4.86 7.49 5.06
C ILE A 196 -5.66 6.79 6.15
N GLU A 197 -6.90 6.45 5.83
CA GLU A 197 -7.69 5.49 6.59
C GLU A 197 -7.99 4.27 5.74
N LEU A 198 -7.87 3.07 6.31
CA LEU A 198 -8.18 1.83 5.60
C LEU A 198 -9.35 1.10 6.24
N TYR A 199 -10.18 0.52 5.38
CA TYR A 199 -11.29 -0.34 5.73
C TYR A 199 -11.14 -1.65 4.96
N ALA A 200 -11.01 -2.75 5.70
CA ALA A 200 -11.06 -4.07 5.10
C ALA A 200 -12.50 -4.44 4.77
N ILE A 201 -12.77 -4.74 3.51
CA ILE A 201 -14.06 -5.27 3.04
C ILE A 201 -13.96 -6.79 3.08
N ARG A 202 -14.77 -7.42 3.93
CA ARG A 202 -14.79 -8.87 4.10
C ARG A 202 -15.64 -9.55 3.04
N LEU A 203 -15.57 -10.88 2.96
CA LEU A 203 -16.30 -11.69 1.98
C LEU A 203 -17.83 -11.62 2.17
N ASP A 204 -18.32 -11.29 3.36
CA ASP A 204 -19.74 -11.00 3.63
C ASP A 204 -20.16 -9.58 3.27
N GLY A 205 -19.24 -8.77 2.72
CA GLY A 205 -19.45 -7.37 2.37
C GLY A 205 -19.33 -6.40 3.56
N SER A 206 -19.08 -6.89 4.78
CA SER A 206 -18.90 -6.01 5.94
C SER A 206 -17.57 -5.24 5.86
N GLU A 207 -17.63 -3.95 6.17
CA GLU A 207 -16.44 -3.09 6.23
C GLU A 207 -15.94 -2.96 7.68
N VAL A 208 -14.66 -3.23 7.89
CA VAL A 208 -14.01 -3.11 9.21
C VAL A 208 -12.83 -2.17 9.12
N ARG A 209 -12.90 -1.06 9.87
CA ARG A 209 -11.79 -0.11 9.98
C ARG A 209 -10.54 -0.83 10.52
N ILE A 210 -9.44 -0.67 9.80
CA ILE A 210 -8.12 -1.16 10.19
C ILE A 210 -7.55 -0.15 11.20
N PRO A 211 -7.30 -0.54 12.46
CA PRO A 211 -6.84 0.38 13.49
C PRO A 211 -5.35 0.67 13.34
N ASN A 212 -4.88 1.72 14.04
CA ASN A 212 -3.47 2.09 14.17
C ASN A 212 -2.76 2.36 12.84
N MET A 213 -3.49 2.86 11.84
CA MET A 213 -2.88 3.34 10.60
C MET A 213 -1.91 4.49 10.88
N PRO A 214 -0.76 4.55 10.18
CA PRO A 214 0.08 5.74 10.17
C PRO A 214 -0.75 6.97 9.79
N ARG A 215 -0.54 8.07 10.52
CA ARG A 215 -1.36 9.29 10.35
C ARG A 215 -1.15 9.97 9.01
N ARG A 216 0.07 9.89 8.48
CA ARG A 216 0.42 10.39 7.15
C ARG A 216 1.27 9.33 6.46
N VAL A 217 0.98 9.09 5.19
CA VAL A 217 1.75 8.22 4.31
C VAL A 217 2.25 9.05 3.14
N THR A 218 3.52 8.86 2.80
CA THR A 218 4.22 9.45 1.66
C THR A 218 5.22 8.40 1.20
N THR A 219 5.48 8.29 -0.09
CA THR A 219 6.48 7.37 -0.63
C THR A 219 7.88 7.97 -0.48
N SER A 220 8.83 7.19 0.03
CA SER A 220 10.27 7.52 0.05
C SER A 220 11.05 6.41 -0.64
N GLU A 221 12.24 6.72 -1.18
CA GLU A 221 13.17 5.70 -1.69
C GLU A 221 13.50 4.69 -0.57
N MET A 222 13.00 3.45 -0.69
CA MET A 222 13.16 2.42 0.35
C MET A 222 14.57 1.83 0.40
N PRO A 223 15.07 1.45 1.60
CA PRO A 223 16.33 0.73 1.73
C PRO A 223 16.22 -0.73 1.23
N ALA A 224 17.28 -1.23 0.60
CA ALA A 224 17.33 -2.50 -0.13
C ALA A 224 17.22 -3.79 0.72
N ARG A 225 16.88 -3.73 2.02
CA ARG A 225 16.79 -4.90 2.92
C ARG A 225 15.69 -4.75 3.96
N GLU A 226 15.13 -5.90 4.35
CA GLU A 226 14.04 -6.10 5.33
C GLU A 226 14.39 -5.64 6.76
N ASP A 227 15.63 -5.24 7.05
CA ASP A 227 16.04 -4.96 8.44
C ASP A 227 15.84 -3.49 8.83
N ASN A 228 15.54 -2.61 7.86
CA ASN A 228 15.46 -1.14 8.01
C ASN A 228 14.06 -0.59 7.71
N PHE A 229 13.00 -1.30 8.09
CA PHE A 229 11.60 -0.95 7.82
C PHE A 229 11.11 0.36 8.48
N GLU A 230 11.82 0.88 9.49
CA GLU A 230 11.43 2.17 10.12
C GLU A 230 11.62 3.37 9.18
N ASP A 231 12.41 3.23 8.10
CA ASP A 231 12.76 4.31 7.16
C ASP A 231 11.99 4.23 5.82
N ALA A 232 11.14 3.23 5.61
CA ALA A 232 10.40 3.02 4.35
C ALA A 232 9.23 4.00 4.13
N PHE A 233 8.75 4.59 5.22
CA PHE A 233 7.71 5.62 5.25
C PHE A 233 8.11 6.63 6.30
N THR A 234 7.99 7.92 6.02
CA THR A 234 8.04 8.91 7.11
C THR A 234 6.71 8.82 7.90
N ILE A 235 6.63 7.87 8.84
CA ILE A 235 5.52 7.83 9.81
C ILE A 235 5.70 9.01 10.75
N VAL A 236 5.04 10.13 10.44
CA VAL A 236 4.87 11.20 11.43
C VAL A 236 3.90 10.70 12.49
N THR A 237 4.39 9.86 13.42
CA THR A 237 3.70 9.68 14.69
C THR A 237 3.64 11.06 15.33
N GLN A 238 2.49 11.40 15.92
CA GLN A 238 2.39 12.62 16.70
C GLN A 238 3.51 12.52 17.74
N LYS A 239 4.56 13.34 17.59
CA LYS A 239 5.32 13.78 18.75
C LYS A 239 4.21 14.25 19.67
N LYS A 240 4.00 13.54 20.78
CA LYS A 240 3.19 14.05 21.88
C LYS A 240 3.63 15.49 21.98
N SER A 241 2.74 16.43 21.70
CA SER A 241 3.03 17.82 22.00
C SER A 241 3.19 17.80 23.50
N ALA A 242 4.41 17.57 23.97
CA ALA A 242 4.91 18.36 25.05
C ALA A 242 4.65 19.78 24.52
N HIS A 243 3.57 20.37 25.02
CA HIS A 243 3.71 21.71 25.53
C HIS A 243 5.01 21.70 26.35
N VAL A 244 6.11 21.96 25.66
CA VAL A 244 7.10 22.85 26.19
C VAL A 244 6.33 24.16 26.25
N ASP A 245 5.59 24.33 27.35
CA ASP A 245 5.52 25.65 27.94
C ASP A 245 6.96 26.14 27.91
N ARG A 246 7.20 27.11 27.04
CA ARG A 246 8.37 27.98 27.15
C ARG A 246 8.22 28.66 28.51
N ALA A 247 8.56 27.95 29.57
CA ALA A 247 9.11 28.57 30.75
C ALA A 247 10.32 29.36 30.23
N PRO A 248 10.35 30.69 30.40
CA PRO A 248 11.39 31.50 29.81
C PRO A 248 12.74 31.06 30.38
N ALA A 249 13.57 30.44 29.54
CA ALA A 249 14.94 30.05 29.84
C ALA A 249 15.89 31.27 30.00
N SER A 250 15.35 32.43 30.38
CA SER A 250 16.10 33.68 30.59
C SER A 250 16.37 34.01 32.06
N LYS A 251 15.83 33.26 33.03
CA LYS A 251 16.10 33.50 34.47
C LYS A 251 17.24 32.67 35.06
N TRP A 252 17.52 31.48 34.52
CA TRP A 252 18.54 30.59 35.08
C TRP A 252 19.91 30.72 34.41
N VAL A 253 19.97 31.11 33.13
CA VAL A 253 21.25 31.40 32.47
C VAL A 253 21.86 32.70 33.01
N GLY A 254 21.03 33.70 33.32
CA GLY A 254 21.49 34.93 33.99
C GLY A 254 22.00 34.69 35.41
N ALA A 255 21.32 33.84 36.20
CA ALA A 255 21.75 33.48 37.55
C ALA A 255 23.03 32.62 37.57
N ALA A 256 23.21 31.71 36.60
CA ALA A 256 24.42 30.90 36.48
C ALA A 256 25.65 31.71 36.02
N VAL A 257 25.47 32.70 35.12
CA VAL A 257 26.55 33.60 34.69
C VAL A 257 26.93 34.58 35.80
N LEU A 258 25.97 35.09 36.59
CA LEU A 258 26.25 35.92 37.77
C LEU A 258 26.90 35.13 38.92
N ALA A 259 26.53 33.86 39.13
CA ALA A 259 27.19 32.99 40.11
C ALA A 259 28.63 32.63 39.72
N LEU A 260 28.91 32.41 38.42
CA LEU A 260 30.26 32.17 37.90
C LEU A 260 31.15 33.42 37.97
N LEU A 261 30.60 34.62 37.75
CA LEU A 261 31.34 35.88 37.94
C LEU A 261 31.58 36.22 39.42
N ALA A 262 30.64 35.87 40.32
CA ALA A 262 30.84 36.01 41.76
C ALA A 262 31.89 35.01 42.31
N LEU A 263 31.96 33.79 41.78
CA LEU A 263 32.98 32.81 42.15
C LEU A 263 34.36 33.11 41.53
N GLY A 264 34.40 33.66 40.31
CA GLY A 264 35.64 34.13 39.67
C GLY A 264 36.25 35.36 40.34
N GLY A 265 35.41 36.27 40.87
CA GLY A 265 35.86 37.44 41.62
C GLY A 265 36.44 37.14 43.01
N VAL A 266 36.02 36.05 43.65
CA VAL A 266 36.52 35.66 44.99
C VAL A 266 37.85 34.91 44.92
N LEU A 267 38.17 34.24 43.81
CA LEU A 267 39.50 33.63 43.63
C LEU A 267 40.60 34.66 43.30
N GLY A 268 40.25 35.82 42.73
CA GLY A 268 41.18 36.91 42.43
C GLY A 268 41.59 37.78 43.63
N MET A 269 40.97 37.60 44.80
CA MET A 269 41.20 38.44 46.00
C MET A 269 41.92 37.72 47.16
N ARG A 270 42.40 36.48 46.97
CA ARG A 270 43.17 35.73 47.99
C ARG A 270 44.65 35.49 47.67
N LEU A 271 45.23 36.23 46.72
CA LEU A 271 46.68 36.29 46.51
C LEU A 271 47.18 37.74 46.57
N ARG A 272 47.03 38.34 47.75
CA ARG A 272 47.91 39.44 48.18
C ARG A 272 48.59 39.00 49.47
N VAL A 273 49.90 39.27 49.52
CA VAL A 273 50.82 39.18 50.66
C VAL A 273 51.52 37.82 50.86
N ARG A 274 52.72 37.68 50.29
CA ARG A 274 53.98 37.85 51.05
C ARG A 274 55.18 37.88 50.09
N ALA A 275 55.87 39.01 50.04
CA ALA A 275 57.26 39.04 49.59
C ALA A 275 58.14 38.31 50.62
N PRO A 276 59.22 37.66 50.19
CA PRO A 276 60.42 37.56 50.98
C PRO A 276 61.53 38.43 50.39
N THR A 277 61.99 39.30 51.27
CA THR A 277 63.29 39.97 51.34
C THR A 277 64.46 38.99 51.33
N ASP A 278 65.60 39.52 50.86
CA ASP A 278 67.03 39.21 51.12
C ASP A 278 67.54 37.82 50.66
N VAL A 279 68.70 37.67 50.01
CA VAL A 279 70.05 38.27 50.20
C VAL A 279 70.76 38.36 48.84
#